data_AF-A0A537J5Z8-F1
#
_entry.id   AF-A0A537J5Z8-F1
#
_cell.length_a   1.000
_cell.length_b   1.000
_cell.length_c   1.000
_cell.angle_alpha   90.00
_cell.angle_beta   90.00
_cell.angle_gamma   90.00
#
_symmetry.space_group_name_H-M   'P 1'
#
loop_
_entity.id
_entity.type
_entity.pdbx_description
1 polymer ?
#
loop_
_entity_poly.entity_id
_entity_poly.type
_entity_poly.pdbx_seq_one_letter_code
_entity_poly.pdbx_strand_id
1 'polypeptide(L)'
;MNKSFIIANIFLITCIISTAQQKATIKEYTKNFKTYPFSDPDPIPEVGRIYPYYRFDGYTNSAIQKGWKVVELENNYIKVMILPEIGGKIWAAIEKTTAKSFIYYNHVVKFRDVAMRGAWT
;
A
#
# COMPACT_ATOMS: atom_id res chain seq x y z
N MET A 1 -31.62 -36.77 19.37
CA MET A 1 -31.39 -35.43 18.80
C MET A 1 -31.78 -35.45 17.32
N ASN A 2 -32.80 -34.69 16.92
CA ASN A 2 -33.37 -34.77 15.56
C ASN A 2 -32.35 -34.28 14.53
N LYS A 3 -31.90 -35.17 13.62
CA LYS A 3 -30.96 -34.85 12.54
C LYS A 3 -31.41 -33.65 11.69
N SER A 4 -32.72 -33.53 11.47
CA SER A 4 -33.33 -32.39 10.76
C SER A 4 -33.14 -31.05 11.49
N PHE A 5 -33.19 -31.06 12.83
CA PHE A 5 -32.96 -29.86 13.64
C PHE A 5 -31.49 -29.42 13.61
N ILE A 6 -30.56 -30.39 13.56
CA ILE A 6 -29.12 -30.12 13.43
C ILE A 6 -28.81 -29.53 12.06
N ILE A 7 -29.38 -30.09 10.99
CA ILE A 7 -29.19 -29.60 9.61
C ILE A 7 -29.74 -28.18 9.46
N ALA A 8 -30.93 -27.90 10.02
CA ALA A 8 -31.51 -26.56 9.98
C ALA A 8 -30.65 -25.52 10.73
N ASN A 9 -30.09 -25.88 11.88
CA ASN A 9 -29.19 -25.01 12.62
C ASN A 9 -27.87 -24.76 11.88
N ILE A 10 -27.30 -25.80 11.26
CA ILE A 10 -26.09 -25.66 10.42
C ILE A 10 -26.36 -24.73 9.24
N PHE A 11 -27.51 -24.87 8.58
CA PHE A 11 -27.89 -24.03 7.44
C PHE A 11 -28.14 -22.57 7.85
N LEU A 12 -28.72 -22.33 9.03
CA LEU A 12 -28.92 -21.00 9.57
C LEU A 12 -27.58 -20.32 9.92
N ILE A 13 -26.64 -21.08 10.48
CA ILE A 13 -25.29 -20.59 10.80
C ILE A 13 -24.51 -20.21 9.54
N THR A 14 -24.61 -20.98 8.46
CA THR A 14 -23.91 -20.69 7.19
C THR A 14 -24.48 -19.46 6.48
N CYS A 15 -25.79 -19.19 6.57
CA CYS A 15 -26.39 -17.96 6.07
C CYS A 15 -25.91 -16.69 6.81
N ILE A 16 -25.75 -16.76 8.14
CA ILE A 16 -25.27 -15.61 8.93
C ILE A 16 -23.81 -15.28 8.60
N ILE A 17 -22.96 -16.30 8.45
CA ILE A 17 -21.54 -16.09 8.08
C ILE A 17 -21.42 -15.44 6.69
N SER A 18 -22.31 -15.81 5.75
CA SER A 18 -22.31 -15.28 4.38
C SER A 18 -22.69 -13.79 4.30
N THR A 19 -23.41 -13.26 5.29
CA THR A 19 -23.84 -11.86 5.35
C THR A 19 -22.97 -10.99 6.27
N ALA A 20 -22.03 -11.59 7.00
CA ALA A 20 -21.12 -10.88 7.90
C ALA A 20 -20.01 -10.10 7.17
N GLN A 21 -19.79 -10.35 5.87
CA GLN A 21 -18.74 -9.67 5.13
C GLN A 21 -19.14 -8.23 4.83
N GLN A 22 -18.51 -7.28 5.51
CA GLN A 22 -18.73 -5.85 5.27
C GLN A 22 -18.30 -5.46 3.86
N LYS A 23 -19.09 -4.60 3.22
CA LYS A 23 -18.81 -4.09 1.87
C LYS A 23 -17.51 -3.28 1.88
N ALA A 24 -16.49 -3.76 1.18
CA ALA A 24 -15.28 -3.01 0.88
C ALA A 24 -15.39 -2.39 -0.53
N THR A 25 -14.69 -1.27 -0.73
CA THR A 25 -14.61 -0.57 -2.02
C THR A 25 -13.17 -0.31 -2.38
N ILE A 26 -12.90 -0.27 -3.68
CA ILE A 26 -11.58 -0.02 -4.27
C ILE A 26 -11.72 1.16 -5.22
N LYS A 27 -10.79 2.11 -5.15
CA LYS A 27 -10.72 3.24 -6.07
C LYS A 27 -9.29 3.44 -6.53
N GLU A 28 -9.12 3.72 -7.81
CA GLU A 28 -7.83 4.13 -8.38
C GLU A 28 -7.89 5.59 -8.77
N TYR A 29 -6.87 6.36 -8.40
CA TYR A 29 -6.76 7.77 -8.77
C TYR A 29 -5.30 8.23 -8.76
N THR A 30 -5.02 9.36 -9.39
CA THR A 30 -3.71 10.00 -9.33
C THR A 30 -3.68 11.02 -8.20
N LYS A 31 -2.71 10.91 -7.29
CA LYS A 31 -2.49 11.88 -6.22
C LYS A 31 -1.12 12.54 -6.35
N ASN A 32 -1.11 13.85 -6.28
CA ASN A 32 0.08 14.66 -6.35
C ASN A 32 0.83 14.67 -5.01
N PHE A 33 2.09 14.24 -5.00
CA PHE A 33 3.00 14.34 -3.86
C PHE A 33 4.24 15.17 -4.19
N LYS A 34 4.69 15.99 -3.23
CA LYS A 34 6.01 16.61 -3.29
C LYS A 34 7.04 15.49 -3.25
N THR A 35 7.79 15.35 -4.34
CA THR A 35 8.66 14.20 -4.57
C THR A 35 10.09 14.65 -4.76
N TYR A 36 11.02 14.03 -4.03
CA TYR A 36 12.46 14.19 -4.21
C TYR A 36 12.96 12.93 -4.94
N PRO A 37 13.15 13.00 -6.27
CA PRO A 37 13.50 11.84 -7.06
C PRO A 37 14.93 11.35 -6.80
N PHE A 38 15.26 10.22 -7.42
CA PHE A 38 16.60 9.69 -7.55
C PHE A 38 17.01 9.69 -9.05
N SER A 39 18.30 9.55 -9.32
CA SER A 39 18.87 9.56 -10.67
C SER A 39 18.65 8.23 -11.41
N ASP A 40 19.12 8.20 -12.66
CA ASP A 40 19.28 6.97 -13.42
C ASP A 40 20.14 5.93 -12.66
N PRO A 41 19.93 4.64 -12.92
CA PRO A 41 20.69 3.56 -12.29
C PRO A 41 22.17 3.61 -12.68
N ASP A 42 23.03 3.04 -11.84
CA ASP A 42 24.41 2.75 -12.24
C ASP A 42 24.40 1.82 -13.47
N PRO A 43 24.95 2.23 -14.63
CA PRO A 43 24.97 1.40 -15.82
C PRO A 43 25.87 0.16 -15.69
N ILE A 44 26.78 0.15 -14.70
CA ILE A 44 27.67 -0.97 -14.44
C ILE A 44 26.95 -1.94 -13.48
N PRO A 45 26.65 -3.18 -13.92
CA PRO A 45 25.94 -4.13 -13.07
C PRO A 45 26.81 -4.60 -11.90
N GLU A 46 26.24 -4.56 -10.69
CA GLU A 46 26.87 -5.11 -9.49
C GLU A 46 26.58 -6.62 -9.40
N VAL A 47 27.62 -7.44 -9.59
CA VAL A 47 27.50 -8.89 -9.42
C VAL A 47 27.48 -9.20 -7.92
N GLY A 48 26.35 -9.72 -7.43
CA GLY A 48 26.19 -10.01 -6.01
C GLY A 48 24.74 -10.00 -5.56
N ARG A 49 24.50 -9.42 -4.37
CA ARG A 49 23.24 -9.53 -3.62
C ARG A 49 22.00 -8.96 -4.32
N ILE A 50 22.19 -8.04 -5.27
CA ILE A 50 21.09 -7.36 -5.96
C ILE A 50 20.99 -7.75 -7.44
N TYR A 51 21.88 -8.59 -7.95
CA TYR A 51 21.82 -9.07 -9.34
C TYR A 51 20.48 -9.78 -9.60
N PRO A 52 19.79 -9.54 -10.74
CA PRO A 52 20.22 -8.78 -11.93
C PRO A 52 19.80 -7.30 -11.93
N TYR A 53 19.46 -6.73 -10.77
CA TYR A 53 18.96 -5.36 -10.67
C TYR A 53 20.08 -4.34 -10.52
N TYR A 54 19.84 -3.14 -11.05
CA TYR A 54 20.70 -1.99 -10.82
C TYR A 54 20.54 -1.40 -9.41
N ARG A 55 21.64 -0.80 -8.94
CA ARG A 55 21.71 0.10 -7.79
C ARG A 55 21.48 1.55 -8.23
N PHE A 56 20.92 2.36 -7.33
CA PHE A 56 20.69 3.78 -7.55
C PHE A 56 21.43 4.59 -6.47
N ASP A 57 22.14 5.64 -6.87
CA ASP A 57 23.00 6.43 -5.98
C ASP A 57 22.78 7.94 -6.03
N GLY A 58 22.18 8.47 -7.10
CA GLY A 58 21.89 9.89 -7.17
C GLY A 58 20.60 10.21 -6.44
N TYR A 59 20.68 11.05 -5.41
CA TYR A 59 19.52 11.55 -4.66
C TYR A 59 19.52 13.07 -4.66
N THR A 60 18.37 13.69 -4.94
CA THR A 60 18.27 15.15 -4.94
C THR A 60 17.63 15.71 -3.67
N ASN A 61 18.00 16.95 -3.34
CA ASN A 61 17.34 17.80 -2.35
C ASN A 61 16.31 18.75 -2.99
N SER A 62 16.25 18.81 -4.33
CA SER A 62 15.22 19.55 -5.06
C SER A 62 13.98 18.69 -5.22
N ALA A 63 12.81 19.25 -4.90
CA ALA A 63 11.55 18.54 -5.05
C ALA A 63 10.82 18.96 -6.33
N ILE A 64 10.06 18.03 -6.88
CA ILE A 64 9.09 18.25 -7.94
C ILE A 64 7.70 17.83 -7.49
N GLN A 65 6.67 18.42 -8.09
CA GLN A 65 5.31 17.91 -7.92
C GLN A 65 5.13 16.73 -8.87
N LYS A 66 4.95 15.53 -8.33
CA LYS A 66 4.74 14.32 -9.13
C LYS A 66 3.39 13.70 -8.80
N GLY A 67 2.63 13.38 -9.84
CA GLY A 67 1.43 12.55 -9.73
C GLY A 67 1.85 11.09 -9.58
N TRP A 68 1.35 10.45 -8.52
CA TRP A 68 1.54 9.02 -8.26
C TRP A 68 0.20 8.31 -8.35
N LYS A 69 0.19 7.12 -8.94
CA LYS A 69 -0.99 6.26 -8.92
C LYS A 69 -1.25 5.80 -7.48
N VAL A 70 -2.50 5.95 -7.04
CA VAL A 70 -3.00 5.49 -5.74
C VAL A 70 -4.05 4.42 -5.98
N VAL A 71 -3.95 3.33 -5.22
CA VAL A 71 -5.06 2.39 -5.01
C VAL A 71 -5.55 2.61 -3.58
N GLU A 72 -6.79 3.03 -3.43
CA GLU A 72 -7.44 3.24 -2.13
C GLU A 72 -8.43 2.12 -1.86
N LEU A 73 -8.22 1.42 -0.75
CA LEU A 73 -9.11 0.39 -0.23
C LEU A 73 -9.85 0.95 0.99
N GLU A 74 -11.17 0.86 0.99
CA GLU A 74 -11.99 1.45 2.06
C GLU A 74 -13.12 0.52 2.48
N ASN A 75 -13.37 0.42 3.79
CA ASN A 75 -14.58 -0.18 4.37
C ASN A 75 -15.21 0.79 5.41
N ASN A 76 -16.06 0.27 6.29
CA ASN A 76 -16.72 1.09 7.30
C ASN A 76 -15.77 1.68 8.35
N TYR A 77 -14.60 1.08 8.58
CA TYR A 77 -13.70 1.42 9.68
C TYR A 77 -12.38 2.03 9.24
N ILE A 78 -11.82 1.57 8.12
CA ILE A 78 -10.50 1.97 7.67
C ILE A 78 -10.47 2.38 6.21
N LYS A 79 -9.51 3.25 5.90
CA LYS A 79 -9.12 3.65 4.55
C LYS A 79 -7.61 3.45 4.40
N VAL A 80 -7.21 2.66 3.42
CA VAL A 80 -5.82 2.29 3.16
C VAL A 80 -5.41 2.84 1.80
N MET A 81 -4.34 3.62 1.77
CA MET A 81 -3.74 4.18 0.58
C MET A 81 -2.51 3.37 0.20
N ILE A 82 -2.49 2.83 -1.02
CA ILE A 82 -1.40 2.03 -1.55
C ILE A 82 -0.78 2.74 -2.74
N LEU A 83 0.55 2.83 -2.79
CA LEU A 83 1.30 3.36 -3.93
C LEU A 83 1.90 2.21 -4.74
N PRO A 84 1.20 1.67 -5.76
CA PRO A 84 1.69 0.57 -6.61
C PRO A 84 3.05 0.88 -7.26
N GLU A 85 3.27 2.12 -7.69
CA GLU A 85 4.51 2.54 -8.36
C GLU A 85 5.73 2.62 -7.41
N ILE A 86 5.50 2.49 -6.10
CA ILE A 86 6.53 2.44 -5.05
C ILE A 86 6.46 1.07 -4.36
N GLY A 87 6.49 0.01 -5.17
CA GLY A 87 6.51 -1.37 -4.69
C GLY A 87 5.24 -1.82 -3.97
N GLY A 88 4.10 -1.14 -4.18
CA GLY A 88 2.85 -1.45 -3.50
C GLY A 88 2.85 -1.11 -2.01
N LYS A 89 3.70 -0.17 -1.58
CA LYS A 89 3.79 0.25 -0.17
C LYS A 89 2.45 0.80 0.32
N ILE A 90 2.01 0.35 1.50
CA ILE A 90 0.92 0.99 2.24
C ILE A 90 1.45 2.33 2.75
N TRP A 91 0.92 3.40 2.17
CA TRP A 91 1.41 4.75 2.36
C TRP A 91 0.68 5.50 3.48
N ALA A 92 -0.61 5.19 3.66
CA ALA A 92 -1.41 5.67 4.78
C ALA A 92 -2.45 4.61 5.13
N ALA A 93 -2.81 4.53 6.41
CA ALA A 93 -3.89 3.69 6.88
C ALA A 93 -4.65 4.46 7.96
N ILE A 94 -5.84 4.94 7.61
CA ILE A 94 -6.64 5.88 8.38
C ILE A 94 -7.78 5.13 9.03
N GLU A 95 -7.92 5.28 10.35
CA GLU A 95 -9.12 4.87 11.08
C GLU A 95 -10.17 5.98 10.94
N LYS A 96 -11.37 5.63 10.49
CA LYS A 96 -12.38 6.58 10.00
C LYS A 96 -13.09 7.34 11.12
N THR A 97 -13.23 6.77 12.31
CA THR A 97 -13.91 7.42 13.45
C THR A 97 -13.08 8.56 14.01
N THR A 98 -11.77 8.39 14.09
CA THR A 98 -10.81 9.37 14.60
C THR A 98 -10.20 10.23 13.51
N ALA A 99 -10.34 9.82 12.24
CA ALA A 99 -9.67 10.40 11.07
C ALA A 99 -8.13 10.43 11.21
N LYS A 100 -7.56 9.57 12.05
CA LYS A 100 -6.11 9.51 12.29
C LYS A 100 -5.48 8.34 11.55
N SER A 101 -4.27 8.56 11.05
CA SER A 101 -3.46 7.47 10.52
C SER A 101 -2.85 6.67 11.67
N PHE A 102 -2.99 5.34 11.63
CA PHE A 102 -2.36 4.43 12.60
C PHE A 102 -1.02 3.88 12.12
N ILE A 103 -0.58 4.27 10.92
CA ILE A 103 0.80 4.16 10.45
C ILE A 103 1.34 5.56 10.12
N TYR A 104 2.66 5.71 10.05
CA TYR A 104 3.26 6.98 9.65
C TYR A 104 2.87 7.35 8.22
N TYR A 105 2.06 8.41 8.09
CA TYR A 105 1.66 8.94 6.79
C TYR A 105 2.61 10.08 6.39
N ASN A 106 3.56 9.78 5.51
CA ASN A 106 4.45 10.80 4.97
C ASN A 106 3.73 11.61 3.87
N HIS A 107 3.70 12.93 4.01
CA HIS A 107 3.13 13.83 3.01
C HIS A 107 4.06 14.13 1.84
N VAL A 108 5.28 13.59 1.86
CA VAL A 108 6.26 13.69 0.77
C VAL A 108 6.79 12.32 0.38
N VAL A 109 7.15 12.14 -0.89
CA VAL A 109 7.87 10.96 -1.39
C VAL A 109 9.34 11.35 -1.51
N LYS A 110 10.22 10.85 -0.63
CA LYS A 110 11.63 11.25 -0.62
C LYS A 110 12.52 10.02 -0.66
N PHE A 111 13.17 9.79 -1.80
CA PHE A 111 14.04 8.63 -1.97
C PHE A 111 15.42 8.87 -1.35
N ARG A 112 15.95 7.94 -0.56
CA ARG A 112 17.27 7.99 0.09
C ARG A 112 17.93 6.61 0.13
N ASP A 113 19.25 6.58 0.33
CA ASP A 113 20.07 5.38 0.39
C ASP A 113 19.82 4.60 1.69
N VAL A 114 18.83 3.71 1.66
CA VAL A 114 18.46 2.86 2.83
C VAL A 114 18.21 1.42 2.42
N ALA A 115 17.72 1.17 1.21
CA ALA A 115 17.46 -0.19 0.73
C ALA A 115 18.68 -0.80 0.04
N MET A 116 18.63 -2.12 -0.21
CA MET A 116 19.70 -2.83 -0.92
C MET A 116 19.98 -2.27 -2.32
N ARG A 117 18.94 -1.74 -3.01
CA ARG A 117 19.07 -1.08 -4.32
C ARG A 117 19.27 0.44 -4.22
N GLY A 118 19.51 0.96 -3.01
CA GLY A 118 19.62 2.38 -2.72
C GLY A 118 18.25 3.03 -2.44
N ALA A 119 17.56 3.43 -3.50
CA ALA A 119 16.38 4.30 -3.44
C ALA A 119 15.19 3.74 -2.63
N TRP A 120 15.07 4.19 -1.38
CA TRP A 120 14.00 3.87 -0.44
C TRP A 120 13.25 5.11 0.04
N THR A 121 11.97 4.97 0.42
CA THR A 121 11.09 6.08 0.85
C THR A 121 10.70 6.04 2.31
#